data_AF-A0A9X2GUW7-F1
#
_entry.id   AF-A0A9X2GUW7-F1
#
_cell.length_a   1.000
_cell.length_b   1.000
_cell.length_c   1.000
_cell.angle_alpha   90.00
_cell.angle_beta   90.00
_cell.angle_gamma   90.00
#
_symmetry.space_group_name_H-M   'P 1'
#
loop_
_entity.id
_entity.type
_entity.pdbx_description
1 polymer ?
#
loop_
_entity_poly.entity_id
_entity_poly.type
_entity_poly.pdbx_seq_one_letter_code
_entity_poly.pdbx_strand_id
1 'polypeptide(L)' 'MMWIVRLVEQRMPYGPFTDEQEAHQFARYLSAEVDPAVVERLCSPMGELLSWYGQVKEEGR' A
#
# COMPACT_ATOMS: atom_id res chain seq x y z
N MET A 1 -13.03 -4.03 -1.27
CA MET A 1 -11.61 -4.47 -1.11
C MET A 1 -10.97 -3.57 -0.07
N MET A 2 -9.95 -4.03 0.66
CA MET A 2 -9.26 -3.20 1.66
C MET A 2 -7.97 -2.61 1.09
N TRP A 3 -7.70 -1.35 1.42
CA TRP A 3 -6.55 -0.59 0.93
C TRP A 3 -5.72 -0.06 2.09
N ILE A 4 -4.39 -0.01 1.91
CA ILE A 4 -3.46 0.54 2.91
C ILE A 4 -2.57 1.57 2.22
N VAL A 5 -2.35 2.70 2.89
CA VAL A 5 -1.36 3.72 2.51
C VAL A 5 -0.17 3.58 3.46
N ARG A 6 1.06 3.56 2.96
CA ARG A 6 2.28 3.42 3.77
C ARG A 6 3.25 4.58 3.51
N LEU A 7 4.00 4.94 4.56
CA LEU A 7 5.15 5.81 4.43
C LEU A 7 6.44 4.97 4.35
N VAL A 8 7.25 5.19 3.31
CA VAL A 8 8.50 4.49 2.99
C VAL A 8 9.48 4.57 4.16
N GLU A 9 9.74 5.79 4.65
CA GLU A 9 10.77 6.01 5.67
C GLU A 9 10.35 5.54 7.06
N GLN A 10 9.09 5.73 7.40
CA GLN A 10 8.57 5.50 8.75
C GLN A 10 7.97 4.09 8.91
N ARG A 11 7.83 3.34 7.80
CA ARG A 11 7.16 2.02 7.73
C ARG A 11 5.82 1.98 8.45
N MET A 12 5.13 3.12 8.50
CA MET A 12 3.90 3.27 9.26
C MET A 12 2.71 3.08 8.32
N PRO A 13 1.86 2.07 8.55
CA PRO A 13 0.67 1.83 7.76
C PRO A 13 -0.50 2.70 8.24
N TYR A 14 -1.30 3.19 7.29
CA TYR A 14 -2.56 3.87 7.52
C TYR A 14 -3.69 3.13 6.81
N GLY A 15 -4.80 2.94 7.52
CA GLY A 15 -5.97 2.17 7.07
C GLY A 15 -6.36 1.08 8.07
N PRO A 16 -7.10 0.03 7.64
CA PRO A 16 -7.51 -0.24 6.26
C PRO A 16 -8.68 0.64 5.79
N PHE A 17 -8.63 1.11 4.54
CA PHE A 17 -9.74 1.79 3.88
C PHE A 17 -10.58 0.78 3.10
N THR A 18 -11.91 0.86 3.18
CA THR A 18 -12.82 -0.01 2.43
C THR A 18 -13.18 0.53 1.05
N ASP A 19 -12.95 1.83 0.84
CA ASP A 19 -13.16 2.56 -0.41
C ASP A 19 -11.81 2.93 -1.04
N GLU A 20 -11.66 2.65 -2.33
CA GLU A 20 -10.41 2.91 -3.08
C GLU A 20 -10.18 4.42 -3.30
N GLN A 21 -11.26 5.17 -3.54
CA GLN A 21 -11.19 6.60 -3.79
C GLN A 21 -10.81 7.35 -2.53
N GLU A 22 -11.36 6.95 -1.37
CA GLU A 22 -10.97 7.45 -0.06
C GLU A 22 -9.48 7.21 0.22
N ALA A 23 -8.99 5.99 -0.04
CA ALA A 23 -7.58 5.65 0.15
C ALA A 23 -6.66 6.48 -0.76
N HIS A 24 -7.07 6.74 -2.01
CA HIS A 24 -6.35 7.62 -2.93
C HIS A 24 -6.36 9.09 -2.50
N GLN A 25 -7.48 9.60 -1.99
CA GLN A 25 -7.55 10.96 -1.47
C GLN A 25 -6.63 11.11 -0.24
N PHE A 26 -6.63 10.13 0.65
CA PHE A 26 -5.76 10.11 1.81
C PHE A 26 -4.27 10.03 1.44
N ALA A 27 -3.91 9.20 0.45
CA ALA A 27 -2.55 9.16 -0.08
C ALA A 27 -2.10 10.52 -0.65
N ARG A 28 -2.97 11.22 -1.41
CA ARG A 28 -2.68 12.56 -1.93
C ARG A 28 -2.55 13.60 -0.82
N TYR A 29 -3.40 13.54 0.19
CA TYR A 29 -3.30 14.40 1.37
C TYR A 29 -1.96 14.19 2.07
N LEU A 30 -1.58 12.94 2.33
CA LEU A 30 -0.26 12.63 2.90
C LEU A 30 0.88 13.15 2.02
N SER A 31 0.87 12.91 0.71
CA SER A 31 1.90 13.43 -0.19
C SER A 31 1.96 14.97 -0.27
N ALA A 32 0.92 15.68 0.15
CA ALA A 32 0.93 17.13 0.24
C ALA A 32 1.49 17.64 1.58
N GLU A 33 1.31 16.86 2.65
CA GLU A 33 1.78 17.20 4.01
C GLU A 33 3.20 16.67 4.31
N VAL A 34 3.68 15.68 3.56
CA VAL A 34 5.04 15.11 3.65
C VAL A 34 5.72 15.09 2.28
N ASP A 35 7.03 14.82 2.23
CA ASP A 35 7.75 14.65 0.96
C ASP A 35 7.07 13.53 0.12
N PRO A 36 6.62 13.80 -1.12
CA PRO A 36 6.01 12.79 -1.99
C PRO A 36 6.90 11.57 -2.22
N ALA A 37 8.22 11.71 -2.13
CA ALA A 37 9.17 10.62 -2.28
C ALA A 37 9.06 9.57 -1.15
N VAL A 38 8.44 9.93 -0.02
CA VAL A 38 8.30 9.04 1.14
C VAL A 38 6.94 8.36 1.22
N VAL A 39 6.04 8.54 0.25
CA VAL A 39 4.73 7.86 0.21
C VAL A 39 4.79 6.65 -0.72
N GLU A 40 4.52 5.45 -0.19
CA GLU A 40 4.43 4.24 -1.01
C GLU A 40 3.19 4.28 -1.90
N ARG A 41 3.25 3.61 -3.06
CA ARG A 41 2.07 3.41 -3.90
C ARG A 41 0.99 2.67 -3.11
N LEU A 42 -0.27 3.01 -3.40
CA LEU A 42 -1.42 2.34 -2.84
C LEU A 42 -1.37 0.85 -3.18
N CYS A 43 -1.42 0.01 -2.14
CA CYS A 43 -1.40 -1.44 -2.29
C CYS A 43 -2.64 -2.08 -1.66
N SER A 44 -3.17 -3.10 -2.34
CA SER A 44 -4.14 -4.03 -1.76
C SER A 44 -3.36 -5.10 -0.98
N PRO A 45 -3.57 -5.27 0.34
CA PRO A 45 -2.88 -6.27 1.13
C PRO A 45 -3.10 -7.70 0.61
N MET A 46 -4.30 -7.97 0.10
CA MET A 46 -4.61 -9.25 -0.56
C MET A 46 -3.84 -9.41 -1.87
N GLY A 47 -3.68 -8.32 -2.64
CA GLY A 47 -2.86 -8.32 -3.85
C GLY A 47 -1.39 -8.61 -3.57
N GLU A 48 -0.81 -7.96 -2.55
CA GLU A 48 0.57 -8.22 -2.10
C GLU A 48 0.76 -9.68 -1.67
N LEU A 49 -0.19 -10.20 -0.89
CA LEU A 49 -0.11 -11.56 -0.35
C LEU A 49 -0.22 -12.64 -1.44
N LEU A 50 -1.10 -12.42 -2.43
CA LEU A 50 -1.23 -13.30 -3.60
C LEU A 50 0.01 -13.24 -4.50
N SER A 51 0.59 -12.05 -4.70
CA SER A 51 1.82 -11.88 -5.49
C SER A 51 3.00 -12.59 -4.83
N TRP A 52 3.17 -12.44 -3.52
CA TRP A 52 4.21 -13.14 -2.75
C TRP A 52 4.04 -14.66 -2.82
N TYR A 53 2.82 -15.15 -2.64
CA TYR A 53 2.51 -16.57 -2.76
C TYR A 53 2.85 -17.12 -4.16
N GLY A 54 2.58 -16.34 -5.21
CA GLY A 54 2.98 -16.66 -6.58
C GLY A 54 4.50 -16.84 -6.74
N GLN A 55 5.28 -15.88 -6.23
CA GLN A 55 6.75 -15.94 -6.30
C GLN A 55 7.34 -17.12 -5.54
N VAL A 56 6.89 -17.37 -4.30
CA VAL A 56 7.37 -18.50 -3.48
C VAL A 56 7.11 -19.85 -4.18
N LYS A 57 5.98 -19.96 -4.89
CA LYS A 57 5.63 -21.16 -5.64
C LYS A 57 6.51 -21.37 -6.88
N GLU A 58 7.01 -20.30 -7.49
CA GLU A 58 7.89 -20.36 -8.67
C GLU A 58 9.36 -20.64 -8.29
N GLU A 59 9.84 -20.12 -7.16
CA GLU A 59 11.21 -20.34 -6.67
C GLU A 59 11.46 -21.73 -6.06
N GLY A 60 10.41 -22.38 -5.56
CA GLY A 60 10.49 -23.71 -4.93
C GLY A 60 10.47 -24.89 -5.92
N ARG A 61 10.76 -24.69 -7.20
CA ARG A 61 10.69 -25.71 -8.26
C ARG A 61 12.06 -26.09 -8.81
#